data_AF-G1SKQ3-F1
#
_entry.id   AF-G1SKQ3-F1
#
_cell.length_a   1.000
_cell.length_b   1.000
_cell.length_c   1.000
_cell.angle_alpha   90.00
_cell.angle_beta   90.00
_cell.angle_gamma   90.00
#
_symmetry.space_group_name_H-M   'P 1'
#
loop_
_entity.id
_entity.type
_entity.pdbx_description
1 polymer ?
#
loop_
_entity_poly.entity_id
_entity_poly.type
_entity_poly.pdbx_seq_one_letter_code
_entity_poly.pdbx_strand_id
1 'polypeptide(L)'
;METEYLKKCFGNCLAQALAEVVKVRPSDPIEYLAHWLYHYRSIAKAKEEHRQEKVQLKEERDSGLEEADVLDMLKQREDQTQQESEQDHTEPLSAKKAIFTREDTKLLEKEASEQEALPSTSSVILGMPSTESAGQSDRNFEMP
;
A
#
# COMPACT_ATOMS: atom_id res chain seq x y z
N MET A 1 -30.37 30.73 28.97
CA MET A 1 -29.67 29.90 27.95
C MET A 1 -29.57 30.61 26.59
N GLU A 2 -30.32 31.67 26.38
CA GLU A 2 -30.59 32.31 25.10
C GLU A 2 -29.45 33.28 24.71
N THR A 3 -28.82 33.90 25.70
CA THR A 3 -27.70 34.83 25.51
C THR A 3 -26.44 34.13 24.98
N GLU A 4 -26.08 32.98 25.54
CA GLU A 4 -24.95 32.18 25.08
C GLU A 4 -25.17 31.66 23.65
N TYR A 5 -26.40 31.23 23.35
CA TYR A 5 -26.78 30.84 22.00
C TYR A 5 -26.63 32.00 21.01
N LEU A 6 -27.16 33.18 21.35
CA LEU A 6 -27.08 34.36 20.49
C LEU A 6 -25.63 34.81 20.29
N LYS A 7 -24.81 34.76 21.34
CA LYS A 7 -23.38 35.08 21.28
C LYS A 7 -22.63 34.10 20.37
N LYS A 8 -22.95 32.80 20.44
CA LYS A 8 -22.33 31.78 19.59
C LYS A 8 -22.72 31.96 18.11
N CYS A 9 -23.99 32.19 17.82
CA CYS A 9 -24.49 32.28 16.45
C CYS A 9 -24.19 33.62 15.79
N PHE A 10 -24.30 34.73 16.53
CA PHE A 10 -24.27 36.08 15.98
C PHE A 10 -23.17 36.97 16.56
N GLY A 11 -22.45 36.54 17.60
CA GLY A 11 -21.48 37.39 18.28
C GLY A 11 -20.39 37.91 17.34
N ASN A 12 -19.75 37.00 16.59
CA ASN A 12 -18.67 37.39 15.66
C ASN A 12 -19.20 38.22 14.49
N CYS A 13 -20.32 37.83 13.88
CA CYS A 13 -20.85 38.53 12.72
C CYS A 13 -21.36 39.94 13.10
N LEU A 14 -22.07 40.08 14.21
CA LEU A 14 -22.54 41.38 14.69
C LEU A 14 -21.37 42.28 15.10
N ALA A 15 -20.35 41.74 15.76
CA ALA A 15 -19.16 42.52 16.13
C ALA A 15 -18.45 43.09 14.89
N GLN A 16 -18.28 42.29 13.84
CA GLN A 16 -17.68 42.72 12.58
C GLN A 16 -18.57 43.73 11.85
N ALA A 17 -19.87 43.47 11.78
CA ALA A 17 -20.83 44.35 11.13
C ALA A 17 -20.89 45.72 11.80
N LEU A 18 -20.94 45.75 13.13
CA LEU A 18 -20.91 46.98 13.92
C LEU A 18 -19.59 47.72 13.75
N ALA A 19 -18.46 47.02 13.67
CA ALA A 19 -17.17 47.64 13.38
C ALA A 19 -17.17 48.32 12.00
N GLU A 20 -17.78 47.71 10.98
CA GLU A 20 -17.91 48.32 9.65
C GLU A 20 -18.87 49.51 9.65
N VAL A 21 -20.01 49.42 10.35
CA VAL A 21 -20.95 50.55 10.50
C VAL A 21 -20.26 51.75 11.16
N VAL A 22 -19.45 51.53 12.20
CA VAL A 22 -18.71 52.61 12.88
C VAL A 22 -17.66 53.26 11.96
N LYS A 23 -17.04 52.48 11.06
CA LYS A 23 -16.08 53.00 10.08
C LYS A 23 -16.76 53.80 8.97
N VAL A 24 -17.81 53.25 8.38
CA VAL A 24 -18.48 53.83 7.21
C VAL A 24 -19.41 54.99 7.60
N ARG A 25 -19.98 54.95 8.81
CA ARG A 25 -20.97 55.92 9.31
C ARG A 25 -22.07 56.21 8.29
N PRO A 26 -22.81 55.19 7.84
CA PRO A 26 -23.90 55.36 6.89
C PRO A 26 -25.00 56.26 7.47
N SER A 27 -25.71 56.97 6.61
CA SER A 27 -26.86 57.81 7.01
C SER A 27 -27.98 56.99 7.65
N ASP A 28 -28.15 55.73 7.20
CA ASP A 28 -29.03 54.74 7.85
C ASP A 28 -28.21 53.52 8.30
N PRO A 29 -27.84 53.43 9.58
CA PRO A 29 -27.04 52.33 10.11
C PRO A 29 -27.82 51.01 10.22
N ILE A 30 -29.15 51.04 10.33
CA ILE A 30 -29.96 49.83 10.46
C ILE A 30 -30.06 49.15 9.09
N GLU A 31 -30.37 49.92 8.06
CA GLU A 31 -30.45 49.42 6.67
C GLU A 31 -29.10 48.89 6.19
N TYR A 32 -28.01 49.63 6.46
CA TYR A 32 -26.67 49.18 6.12
C TYR A 32 -26.31 47.86 6.81
N LEU A 33 -26.64 47.74 8.09
CA LEU A 33 -26.38 46.53 8.86
C LEU A 33 -27.13 45.32 8.30
N ALA A 34 -28.40 45.50 7.91
CA ALA A 34 -29.20 44.44 7.29
C ALA A 34 -28.56 43.94 5.98
N HIS A 35 -28.16 44.86 5.11
CA HIS A 35 -27.45 44.52 3.87
C HIS A 35 -26.12 43.82 4.15
N TRP A 36 -25.34 44.30 5.12
CA TRP A 36 -24.06 43.69 5.46
C TRP A 36 -24.25 42.23 5.94
N LEU A 37 -25.22 42.00 6.84
CA LEU A 37 -25.51 40.66 7.36
C LEU A 37 -26.03 39.71 6.29
N TYR A 38 -26.82 40.20 5.33
CA TYR A 38 -27.27 39.42 4.18
C TYR A 38 -26.10 38.88 3.35
N HIS A 39 -25.10 39.72 3.07
CA HIS A 39 -23.93 39.34 2.27
C HIS A 39 -22.91 38.52 3.08
N TYR A 40 -22.83 38.73 4.39
CA TYR A 40 -21.87 38.07 5.27
C TYR A 40 -21.95 36.54 5.20
N ARG A 41 -23.15 35.95 5.08
CA ARG A 41 -23.31 34.48 5.03
C ARG A 41 -22.54 33.86 3.87
N SER A 42 -22.62 34.46 2.69
CA SER A 42 -21.94 33.98 1.49
C SER A 42 -20.42 34.11 1.63
N ILE A 43 -19.96 35.25 2.17
CA ILE A 43 -18.53 35.51 2.41
C ILE A 43 -17.97 34.56 3.47
N ALA A 44 -18.71 34.33 4.56
CA ALA A 44 -18.31 33.45 5.64
C ALA A 44 -18.18 31.99 5.17
N LYS A 45 -19.13 31.52 4.34
CA LYS A 45 -19.07 30.19 3.72
C LYS A 45 -17.83 30.03 2.85
N ALA A 46 -17.58 30.98 1.94
CA ALA A 46 -16.41 30.94 1.07
C ALA A 46 -15.08 31.00 1.86
N LYS A 47 -15.03 31.81 2.92
CA LYS A 47 -13.85 31.90 3.80
C LYS A 47 -13.57 30.59 4.54
N GLU A 48 -14.61 29.92 5.00
CA GLU A 48 -14.49 28.65 5.68
C GLU A 48 -14.07 27.53 4.72
N GLU A 49 -14.66 27.45 3.54
CA GLU A 49 -14.25 26.52 2.47
C GLU A 49 -12.76 26.72 2.12
N HIS A 50 -12.34 27.97 1.92
CA HIS A 50 -10.94 28.28 1.64
C HIS A 50 -10.00 27.93 2.81
N ARG A 51 -10.46 28.06 4.06
CA ARG A 51 -9.69 27.62 5.23
C ARG A 51 -9.52 26.10 5.24
N GLN A 52 -10.56 25.36 4.91
CA GLN A 52 -10.52 23.89 4.84
C GLN A 52 -9.61 23.40 3.72
N GLU A 53 -9.70 24.00 2.53
CA GLU A 53 -8.82 23.72 1.40
C GLU A 53 -7.35 23.92 1.76
N LYS A 54 -7.02 25.03 2.45
CA LYS A 54 -5.65 25.28 2.94
C LYS A 54 -5.14 24.23 3.92
N VAL A 55 -6.02 23.69 4.76
CA VAL A 55 -5.67 22.62 5.69
C VAL A 55 -5.41 21.32 4.92
N GLN A 56 -6.30 20.95 4.00
CA GLN A 56 -6.16 19.75 3.16
C GLN A 56 -4.89 19.79 2.33
N LEU A 57 -4.61 20.90 1.64
CA LEU A 57 -3.41 21.06 0.82
C LEU A 57 -2.12 20.92 1.66
N LYS A 58 -2.14 21.44 2.89
CA LYS A 58 -0.99 21.33 3.79
C LYS A 58 -0.77 19.87 4.21
N GLU A 59 -1.85 19.18 4.56
CA GLU A 59 -1.85 17.77 4.95
C GLU A 59 -1.38 16.87 3.80
N GLU A 60 -1.88 17.05 2.58
CA GLU A 60 -1.41 16.31 1.40
C GLU A 60 0.09 16.49 1.15
N ARG A 61 0.59 17.73 1.27
CA ARG A 61 2.02 18.01 1.16
C ARG A 61 2.81 17.30 2.26
N ASP A 62 2.32 17.34 3.51
CA ASP A 62 3.00 16.66 4.62
C ASP A 62 3.01 15.14 4.40
N SER A 63 1.88 14.54 4.03
CA SER A 63 1.79 13.11 3.68
C SER A 63 2.71 12.73 2.52
N GLY A 64 2.78 13.55 1.47
CA GLY A 64 3.68 13.30 0.34
C GLY A 64 5.17 13.36 0.71
N LEU A 65 5.54 14.17 1.71
CA LEU A 65 6.90 14.19 2.24
C LEU A 65 7.22 12.91 3.02
N GLU A 66 6.29 12.45 3.86
CA GLU A 66 6.44 11.19 4.60
C GLU A 66 6.48 9.98 3.66
N GLU A 67 5.63 9.95 2.62
CA GLU A 67 5.64 8.90 1.60
C GLU A 67 6.97 8.83 0.84
N ALA A 68 7.57 9.98 0.51
CA ALA A 68 8.87 10.04 -0.14
C ALA A 68 9.99 9.48 0.76
N ASP A 69 9.98 9.81 2.05
CA ASP A 69 10.96 9.29 3.01
C ASP A 69 10.82 7.75 3.16
N VAL A 70 9.59 7.25 3.26
CA VAL A 70 9.31 5.81 3.29
C VAL A 70 9.79 5.11 2.01
N LEU A 71 9.58 5.72 0.84
CA LEU A 71 10.03 5.18 -0.44
C LEU A 71 11.56 5.10 -0.53
N ASP A 72 12.26 6.15 -0.07
CA ASP A 72 13.72 6.17 -0.05
C ASP A 72 14.29 5.10 0.88
N MET A 73 13.71 4.91 2.07
CA MET A 73 14.11 3.82 2.98
C MET A 73 13.87 2.42 2.39
N LEU A 74 12.73 2.21 1.72
CA LEU A 74 12.42 0.94 1.07
C LEU A 74 13.40 0.62 -0.06
N LYS A 75 13.72 1.61 -0.89
CA LYS A 75 14.70 1.47 -1.97
C LYS A 75 16.09 1.16 -1.42
N GLN A 76 16.53 1.87 -0.39
CA GLN A 76 17.82 1.59 0.26
C GLN A 76 17.89 0.16 0.82
N ARG A 77 16.77 -0.38 1.32
CA ARG A 77 16.70 -1.76 1.82
C ARG A 77 16.71 -2.79 0.69
N GLU A 78 16.02 -2.52 -0.41
CA GLU A 78 16.03 -3.36 -1.61
C GLU A 78 17.44 -3.47 -2.19
N ASP A 79 18.12 -2.33 -2.35
CA ASP A 79 19.51 -2.26 -2.85
C ASP A 79 20.47 -3.09 -1.97
N GLN A 80 20.36 -2.99 -0.64
CA GLN A 80 21.16 -3.80 0.30
C GLN A 80 20.92 -5.30 0.14
N THR A 81 19.65 -5.70 -0.02
CA THR A 81 19.27 -7.11 -0.17
C THR A 81 19.79 -7.67 -1.49
N GLN A 82 19.71 -6.89 -2.57
CA GLN A 82 20.22 -7.27 -3.87
C GLN A 82 21.75 -7.43 -3.85
N GLN A 83 22.48 -6.48 -3.25
CA GLN A 83 23.93 -6.56 -3.12
C GLN A 83 24.38 -7.80 -2.33
N GLU A 84 23.70 -8.13 -1.23
CA GLU A 84 24.00 -9.31 -0.42
C GLU A 84 23.80 -10.60 -1.22
N SER A 85 22.69 -10.71 -1.97
CA SER A 85 22.42 -11.85 -2.84
C SER A 85 23.44 -12.00 -3.98
N GLU A 86 23.91 -10.90 -4.55
CA GLU A 86 24.93 -10.90 -5.61
C GLU A 86 26.33 -11.28 -5.05
N GLN A 87 26.66 -10.88 -3.81
CA GLN A 87 27.88 -11.32 -3.14
C GLN A 87 27.89 -12.82 -2.82
N ASP A 88 26.76 -13.37 -2.36
CA ASP A 88 26.62 -14.80 -2.03
C ASP A 88 26.77 -15.72 -3.26
N HIS A 89 26.51 -15.21 -4.46
CA HIS A 89 26.76 -15.94 -5.71
C HIS A 89 28.22 -15.91 -6.18
N THR A 90 29.09 -15.15 -5.51
CA THR A 90 30.52 -15.00 -5.85
C THR A 90 31.45 -15.71 -4.85
N GLU A 91 30.96 -16.58 -3.98
CA GLU A 91 31.78 -17.62 -3.33
C GLU A 91 31.77 -18.90 -4.18
N PRO A 92 32.94 -19.49 -4.50
CA PRO A 92 33.01 -20.58 -5.45
C PRO A 92 32.31 -21.81 -4.87
N LEU A 93 31.27 -22.27 -5.57
CA LEU A 93 30.65 -23.60 -5.49
C LEU A 93 31.62 -24.78 -5.78
N SER A 94 32.93 -24.57 -5.62
CA SER A 94 33.99 -25.54 -5.92
C SER A 94 34.20 -26.60 -4.84
N ALA A 95 33.60 -26.48 -3.64
CA ALA A 95 33.82 -27.43 -2.54
C ALA A 95 32.72 -28.50 -2.38
N LYS A 96 31.49 -28.28 -2.87
CA LYS A 96 30.36 -29.20 -2.63
C LYS A 96 30.20 -30.31 -3.69
N LYS A 97 30.76 -30.15 -4.90
CA LYS A 97 30.74 -31.21 -5.95
C LYS A 97 31.80 -32.29 -5.77
N ALA A 98 32.85 -32.05 -4.97
CA ALA A 98 33.91 -33.02 -4.71
C ALA A 98 33.55 -34.05 -3.61
N ILE A 99 32.58 -33.74 -2.76
CA ILE A 99 32.14 -34.66 -1.70
C ILE A 99 31.18 -35.71 -2.28
N PHE A 100 30.26 -35.31 -3.17
CA PHE A 100 29.30 -36.22 -3.81
C PHE A 100 29.95 -37.24 -4.75
N THR A 101 31.09 -36.92 -5.38
CA THR A 101 31.76 -37.84 -6.33
C THR A 101 32.75 -38.81 -5.68
N ARG A 102 33.13 -38.61 -4.40
CA ARG A 102 34.13 -39.45 -3.73
C ARG A 102 33.54 -40.65 -2.99
N GLU A 103 32.26 -40.59 -2.61
CA GLU A 103 31.62 -41.68 -1.87
C GLU A 103 31.22 -42.86 -2.77
N ASP A 104 30.89 -42.62 -4.04
CA ASP A 104 30.48 -43.69 -4.98
C ASP A 104 31.63 -44.57 -5.51
N THR A 105 32.89 -44.17 -5.35
CA THR A 105 34.04 -44.98 -5.83
C THR A 105 34.56 -45.98 -4.81
N LYS A 106 34.09 -45.95 -3.55
CA LYS A 106 34.54 -46.85 -2.48
C LYS A 106 33.59 -48.00 -2.14
N LEU A 107 32.35 -48.00 -2.65
CA LEU A 107 31.39 -49.09 -2.42
C LEU A 107 31.44 -50.18 -3.51
N LEU A 108 32.10 -49.94 -4.64
CA LEU A 108 32.10 -50.85 -5.81
C LEU A 108 33.28 -51.86 -5.84
N GLU A 109 34.14 -51.94 -4.82
CA GLU A 109 35.21 -52.96 -4.76
C GLU A 109 34.89 -54.14 -3.83
N LYS A 110 33.75 -54.13 -3.13
CA LYS A 110 33.37 -55.20 -2.18
C LYS A 110 32.11 -55.99 -2.54
N GLU A 111 31.65 -55.92 -3.78
CA GLU A 111 30.54 -56.76 -4.28
C GLU A 111 30.87 -57.54 -5.58
N ALA A 112 32.11 -57.50 -6.07
CA ALA A 112 32.51 -58.25 -7.27
C ALA A 112 33.07 -59.65 -6.98
N SER A 113 32.97 -60.13 -5.75
CA SER A 113 33.49 -61.44 -5.36
C SER A 113 32.57 -62.10 -4.34
N GLU A 114 31.45 -62.65 -4.82
CA GLU A 114 30.94 -63.95 -4.37
C GLU A 114 29.74 -64.38 -5.23
N GLN A 115 29.95 -65.47 -5.99
CA GLN A 115 28.97 -66.54 -6.28
C GLN A 115 27.84 -66.17 -7.26
N GLU A 116 27.96 -66.49 -8.55
CA GLU A 116 27.73 -67.84 -9.11
C GLU A 116 26.48 -68.54 -8.53
N ALA A 117 25.31 -68.29 -9.13
CA ALA A 117 24.29 -69.29 -9.47
C ALA A 117 23.02 -68.60 -10.05
N LEU A 118 22.73 -68.88 -11.33
CA LEU A 118 21.36 -68.88 -11.87
C LEU A 118 20.63 -70.16 -11.35
N PRO A 119 19.31 -70.39 -11.54
CA PRO A 119 18.36 -69.68 -12.41
C PRO A 119 16.91 -69.52 -11.86
N SER A 120 16.14 -68.75 -12.65
CA SER A 120 14.77 -69.08 -13.09
C SER A 120 13.54 -68.54 -12.34
N THR A 121 12.62 -68.08 -13.20
CA THR A 121 11.14 -68.10 -13.10
C THR A 121 10.46 -67.13 -12.13
N SER A 122 9.80 -66.10 -12.67
CA SER A 122 8.34 -66.14 -12.89
C SER A 122 7.81 -64.78 -13.35
N SER A 123 7.10 -64.80 -14.48
CA SER A 123 6.23 -63.74 -15.01
C SER A 123 5.15 -63.31 -14.02
N VAL A 124 4.72 -62.03 -14.03
CA VAL A 124 3.30 -61.62 -14.16
C VAL A 124 3.21 -60.19 -14.72
N ILE A 125 2.39 -60.07 -15.76
CA ILE A 125 1.90 -58.89 -16.47
C ILE A 125 0.74 -58.26 -15.70
N LEU A 126 0.66 -56.92 -15.61
CA LEU A 126 -0.60 -56.12 -15.57
C LEU A 126 -0.19 -54.64 -15.48
N GLY A 127 -0.64 -53.67 -16.27
CA GLY A 127 -1.79 -53.56 -17.16
C GLY A 127 -2.21 -52.10 -17.07
N MET A 128 -1.89 -51.28 -18.08
CA MET A 128 -2.51 -49.96 -18.24
C MET A 128 -3.96 -50.15 -18.72
N PRO A 129 -4.85 -49.20 -18.40
CA PRO A 129 -5.58 -48.60 -19.51
C PRO A 129 -5.67 -47.07 -19.40
N SER A 130 -5.47 -46.43 -20.55
CA SER A 130 -5.91 -45.08 -20.87
C SER A 130 -7.40 -44.91 -20.67
N THR A 131 -7.85 -43.71 -20.30
CA THR A 131 -8.97 -43.05 -21.00
C THR A 131 -9.00 -41.55 -20.72
N GLU A 132 -9.19 -40.83 -21.81
CA GLU A 132 -9.62 -39.45 -22.01
C GLU A 132 -10.80 -38.97 -21.14
N SER A 133 -10.91 -37.66 -20.90
CA SER A 133 -12.12 -36.88 -21.21
C SER A 133 -11.99 -35.41 -20.77
N ALA A 134 -12.46 -34.54 -21.66
CA ALA A 134 -12.57 -33.09 -21.54
C ALA A 134 -13.59 -32.64 -20.47
N GLY A 135 -13.49 -31.36 -20.08
CA GLY A 135 -14.54 -30.64 -19.36
C GLY A 135 -14.19 -29.18 -19.05
N GLN A 136 -14.80 -28.26 -19.81
CA GLN A 136 -14.81 -26.81 -19.57
C GLN A 136 -15.53 -26.43 -18.26
N SER A 137 -15.09 -25.34 -17.63
CA SER A 137 -15.84 -24.46 -16.71
C SER A 137 -14.88 -23.34 -16.28
N ASP A 138 -15.25 -22.10 -16.02
CA ASP A 138 -16.54 -21.42 -16.10
C ASP A 138 -16.28 -19.91 -16.09
N ARG A 139 -17.33 -19.17 -16.43
CA ARG A 139 -17.37 -17.73 -16.66
C ARG A 139 -17.36 -16.86 -15.38
N ASN A 140 -17.06 -15.57 -15.63
CA ASN A 140 -17.56 -14.35 -14.96
C ASN A 140 -17.02 -14.06 -13.53
N PHE A 141 -16.89 -12.82 -13.07
CA PHE A 141 -17.74 -11.64 -13.24
C PHE A 141 -16.90 -10.39 -12.89
N GLU A 142 -17.03 -9.30 -13.67
CA GLU A 142 -16.32 -8.04 -13.51
C GLU A 142 -17.23 -6.95 -12.88
N MET A 143 -16.57 -5.95 -12.27
CA MET A 143 -17.05 -4.69 -11.65
C MET A 143 -17.53 -4.76 -10.19
N PRO A 144 -17.27 -3.68 -9.40
CA PRO A 144 -17.66 -2.29 -9.68
C PRO A 144 -16.52 -1.29 -9.96
#